data_AF-A0A846XJQ9-F1
#
_entry.id   AF-A0A846XJQ9-F1
#
_cell.length_a   1.000
_cell.length_b   1.000
_cell.length_c   1.000
_cell.angle_alpha   90.00
_cell.angle_beta   90.00
_cell.angle_gamma   90.00
#
_symmetry.space_group_name_H-M   'P 1'
#
loop_
_entity.id
_entity.type
_entity.pdbx_description
1 polymer ?
#
loop_
_entity_poly.entity_id
_entity_poly.type
_entity_poly.pdbx_seq_one_letter_code
_entity_poly.pdbx_strand_id
1 'polypeptide(L)' 'MKPPETVRALVDFANIPPDSTELVHHIEEVDIPLADPRQCTHHDTLCAHCAHTWTSQHLFTESLPWGKQYRNTTDP' A
#
# COMPACT_ATOMS: atom_id res chain seq x y z
N MET A 1 -19.62 -7.54 -7.74
CA MET A 1 -19.21 -6.12 -7.61
C MET A 1 -17.86 -5.98 -8.31
N LYS A 2 -17.65 -4.90 -9.08
CA LYS A 2 -16.32 -4.58 -9.62
C LYS A 2 -15.41 -4.21 -8.43
N PRO A 3 -14.16 -4.67 -8.36
CA PRO A 3 -13.23 -4.20 -7.33
C PRO A 3 -13.03 -2.67 -7.46
N PRO A 4 -12.73 -1.98 -6.34
CA PRO A 4 -12.44 -0.54 -6.37
C PRO A 4 -11.19 -0.27 -7.22
N GLU A 5 -11.07 0.96 -7.73
CA GLU A 5 -9.94 1.37 -8.58
C GLU A 5 -8.74 1.85 -7.76
N THR A 6 -8.98 2.23 -6.51
CA THR A 6 -7.97 2.60 -5.51
C THR A 6 -8.23 1.89 -4.18
N VAL A 7 -7.25 1.91 -3.29
CA VAL A 7 -7.41 1.53 -1.89
C VAL A 7 -6.75 2.55 -0.98
N ARG A 8 -7.36 2.80 0.18
CA ARG A 8 -6.86 3.79 1.12
C ARG A 8 -5.86 3.23 2.13
N ALA A 9 -4.79 3.98 2.38
CA ALA A 9 -3.77 3.63 3.35
C ALA A 9 -3.23 4.87 4.07
N LEU A 10 -2.67 4.65 5.26
CA LEU A 10 -1.83 5.62 5.96
C LEU A 10 -0.36 5.36 5.61
N VAL A 11 0.33 6.41 5.20
CA VAL A 11 1.78 6.41 4.93
C VAL A 11 2.47 7.19 6.03
N ASP A 12 3.49 6.57 6.63
CA ASP A 12 4.43 7.23 7.53
C ASP A 12 5.69 7.58 6.73
N PHE A 13 5.99 8.87 6.62
CA PHE A 13 7.18 9.34 5.94
C PHE A 13 7.80 10.52 6.68
N ALA A 14 9.07 10.79 6.40
CA ALA A 14 9.74 11.96 6.91
C ALA A 14 10.49 12.66 5.78
N ASN A 15 10.48 13.99 5.79
CA ASN A 15 11.25 14.80 4.87
C ASN A 15 11.91 15.98 5.59
N ILE A 16 12.89 16.58 4.94
CA ILE A 16 13.43 17.89 5.33
C ILE A 16 12.83 18.89 4.35
N PRO A 17 11.93 19.78 4.80
CA PRO A 17 11.34 20.78 3.92
C PRO A 17 12.40 21.69 3.28
N PRO A 18 12.10 22.28 2.10
CA PRO A 18 12.93 23.36 1.57
C PRO A 18 13.09 24.46 2.62
N ASP A 19 14.33 24.92 2.82
CA ASP A 19 14.72 25.95 3.81
C ASP A 19 14.77 25.49 5.29
N SER A 20 14.69 24.18 5.56
CA SER A 20 14.89 23.63 6.90
C SER A 20 16.10 22.69 6.97
N THR A 21 16.64 22.50 8.18
CA THR A 21 17.58 21.42 8.50
C THR A 21 16.97 20.35 9.40
N GLU A 22 15.73 20.56 9.83
CA GLU A 22 15.01 19.65 10.73
C GLU A 22 14.26 18.59 9.91
N LEU A 23 14.36 17.34 10.37
CA LEU A 23 13.57 16.23 9.84
C LEU A 23 12.15 16.30 10.44
N VAL A 24 11.15 16.38 9.57
CA VAL A 24 9.74 16.42 9.96
C VAL A 24 9.10 15.08 9.62
N HIS A 25 8.35 14.52 10.57
CA HIS A 25 7.60 13.27 10.40
C HIS A 25 6.15 13.57 10.06
N HIS A 26 5.60 12.81 9.12
CA HIS A 26 4.25 12.95 8.57
C HIS A 26 3.53 11.60 8.62
N ILE A 27 2.25 11.63 8.98
CA ILE A 27 1.33 10.53 8.74
C ILE A 27 0.21 11.09 7.87
N GLU A 28 0.09 10.57 6.65
CA GLU A 28 -0.90 11.04 5.68
C GLU A 28 -1.78 9.89 5.20
N GLU A 29 -3.06 10.18 4.97
CA GLU A 29 -3.98 9.26 4.33
C GLU A 29 -3.93 9.46 2.80
N VAL A 30 -3.66 8.38 2.07
CA VAL A 30 -3.48 8.39 0.62
C VAL A 30 -4.34 7.32 -0.05
N ASP A 31 -4.70 7.58 -1.31
CA ASP A 31 -5.33 6.60 -2.19
C ASP A 31 -4.27 5.94 -3.08
N ILE A 32 -4.12 4.62 -2.98
CA ILE A 32 -3.19 3.81 -3.77
C ILE A 32 -3.93 3.20 -4.95
N PRO A 33 -3.53 3.48 -6.21
CA PRO A 33 -4.13 2.86 -7.39
C PRO A 33 -3.96 1.34 -7.40
N LEU A 34 -5.03 0.62 -7.74
CA LEU A 34 -4.98 -0.82 -7.95
C LEU A 34 -4.72 -1.14 -9.41
N ALA A 35 -3.86 -2.13 -9.66
CA ALA A 35 -3.52 -2.60 -11.00
C ALA A 35 -3.66 -4.13 -11.12
N ASP A 36 -3.93 -4.59 -12.34
CA ASP A 36 -3.73 -5.99 -12.70
C ASP A 36 -2.25 -6.36 -12.53
N PRO A 37 -1.89 -7.55 -12.03
CA PRO A 37 -0.50 -7.96 -11.87
C PRO A 37 0.36 -7.83 -13.13
N ARG A 38 -0.21 -7.89 -14.33
CA ARG A 38 0.50 -7.72 -15.62
C ARG A 38 0.80 -6.26 -15.96
N GLN A 39 0.16 -5.31 -15.28
CA GLN A 39 0.28 -3.87 -15.50
C GLN A 39 0.85 -3.12 -14.30
N CYS A 40 1.16 -3.85 -13.22
CA CYS A 40 1.66 -3.27 -11.98
C CYS A 40 3.09 -2.73 -12.16
N THR A 41 3.32 -1.47 -11.79
CA THR A 41 4.66 -0.85 -11.78
C THR A 41 5.41 -1.06 -10.45
N HIS A 42 4.79 -1.78 -9.50
CA HIS A 42 5.29 -2.14 -8.17
C HIS A 42 5.63 -0.98 -7.21
N HIS A 43 5.76 0.25 -7.70
CA HIS A 43 6.08 1.45 -6.92
C HIS A 43 4.87 2.39 -6.80
N ASP A 44 4.12 2.57 -7.89
CA ASP A 44 3.02 3.55 -7.95
C ASP A 44 1.63 2.89 -7.89
N THR A 45 1.57 1.58 -8.08
CA THR A 45 0.33 0.82 -8.14
C THR A 45 0.44 -0.47 -7.34
N LEU A 46 -0.66 -0.89 -6.72
CA LEU A 46 -0.75 -2.11 -5.93
C LEU A 46 -1.52 -3.22 -6.68
N CYS A 47 -0.97 -4.42 -6.72
CA CYS A 47 -1.65 -5.62 -7.23
C CYS A 47 -1.66 -6.76 -6.19
N ALA A 48 -2.39 -7.84 -6.45
CA ALA A 48 -2.48 -9.01 -5.55
C ALA A 48 -1.11 -9.55 -5.11
N HIS A 49 -0.13 -9.58 -6.02
CA HIS A 49 1.19 -10.16 -5.72
C HIS A 49 2.01 -9.26 -4.81
N CYS A 50 1.83 -7.94 -4.89
CA CYS A 50 2.57 -6.96 -4.09
C CYS A 50 1.92 -6.69 -2.74
N ALA A 51 0.64 -7.03 -2.59
CA ALA A 51 -0.15 -6.82 -1.38
C ALA A 51 0.61 -7.23 -0.11
N HIS A 52 1.22 -8.42 -0.10
CA HIS A 52 1.95 -8.89 1.08
C HIS A 52 3.12 -7.97 1.47
N THR A 53 3.96 -7.58 0.51
CA THR A 53 5.09 -6.69 0.75
C THR A 53 4.63 -5.31 1.21
N TRP A 54 3.51 -4.81 0.68
CA TRP A 54 3.00 -3.50 1.06
C TRP A 54 2.36 -3.52 2.44
N THR A 55 1.66 -4.60 2.82
CA THR A 55 1.04 -4.73 4.15
C THR A 55 2.04 -4.75 5.30
N SER A 56 3.34 -4.97 5.06
CA SER A 56 4.37 -4.83 6.09
C SER A 56 4.87 -3.39 6.26
N GLN A 57 4.60 -2.51 5.30
CA GLN A 57 5.10 -1.13 5.26
C GLN A 57 3.99 -0.09 5.36
N HIS A 58 2.74 -0.46 5.05
CA HIS A 58 1.59 0.43 4.99
C HIS A 58 0.47 -0.05 5.89
N LEU A 59 -0.24 0.89 6.51
CA LEU A 59 -1.46 0.61 7.25
C LEU A 59 -2.68 0.90 6.36
N PHE A 60 -3.24 -0.13 5.73
CA PHE A 60 -4.48 0.01 4.96
C PHE A 60 -5.67 0.28 5.88
N THR A 61 -6.43 1.34 5.60
CA THR A 61 -7.61 1.73 6.40
C THR A 61 -8.89 1.02 5.95
N GLU A 62 -8.81 0.28 4.85
CA GLU A 62 -9.86 -0.60 4.35
C GLU A 62 -9.31 -1.96 3.87
N SER A 63 -10.20 -2.93 3.68
CA SER A 63 -9.80 -4.26 3.24
C SER A 63 -9.37 -4.25 1.77
N LEU A 64 -8.19 -4.79 1.49
CA LEU A 64 -7.77 -5.07 0.12
C LEU A 64 -8.80 -5.98 -0.58
N PRO A 65 -9.14 -5.75 -1.86
CA PRO A 65 -10.16 -6.55 -2.57
C PRO A 65 -9.88 -8.06 -2.63
N TRP A 66 -8.61 -8.42 -2.46
CA TRP A 66 -8.03 -9.76 -2.53
C TRP A 66 -7.81 -10.37 -1.13
N GLY A 67 -8.14 -9.62 -0.07
CA GLY A 67 -7.78 -9.87 1.35
C GLY A 67 -8.43 -11.07 2.03
N LYS A 68 -8.83 -12.12 1.30
CA LYS A 68 -9.20 -13.43 1.87
C LYS A 68 -8.38 -14.60 1.35
N GLN A 69 -7.38 -14.37 0.50
CA GLN A 69 -6.49 -15.42 0.03
C GLN A 69 -5.08 -15.04 0.44
N TYR A 70 -4.65 -15.49 1.62
CA TYR A 70 -3.28 -15.87 1.98
C TYR A 70 -3.29 -16.11 3.50
N ARG A 71 -4.12 -17.06 3.95
CA ARG A 71 -3.72 -17.87 5.11
C ARG A 71 -2.50 -18.64 4.61
N ASN A 72 -1.37 -18.44 5.28
CA ASN A 72 -0.15 -19.23 5.14
C ASN A 72 -0.45 -20.66 4.67
N THR A 73 -0.16 -20.98 3.42
CA THR A 73 0.21 -22.35 3.05
C THR A 73 1.67 -22.53 3.44
N THR A 74 1.92 -22.51 4.75
CA THR A 74 3.00 -23.27 5.36
C THR A 74 2.29 -24.30 6.22
N ASP A 75 1.91 -25.40 5.59
CA ASP A 75 1.69 -26.66 6.27
C ASP A 75 2.50 -27.71 5.48
N PRO A 76 3.47 -28.40 6.10
CA PRO A 76 4.14 -29.54 5.49
C PRO A 76 3.21 -30.76 5.32
#